data_AF-A0A3C0G4B6-F1
#
_entry.id   AF-A0A3C0G4B6-F1
#
_cell.length_a   1.000
_cell.length_b   1.000
_cell.length_c   1.000
_cell.angle_alpha   90.00
_cell.angle_beta   90.00
_cell.angle_gamma   90.00
#
_symmetry.space_group_name_H-M   'P 1'
#
loop_
_entity.id
_entity.type
_entity.pdbx_description
1 polymer ?
#
loop_
_entity_poly.entity_id
_entity_poly.type
_entity_poly.pdbx_seq_one_letter_code
_entity_poly.pdbx_strand_id
1 'polypeptide(L)' 'GDADVAHCSGMTRDGGSTDVFVNNTGISRQDDNNTSHLLPPVPCPSHAAPITTGSTTVFINGKGCGRVGD' A
#
# COMPACT_ATOMS: atom_id res chain seq x y z
N GLY A 1 -6.53 -0.42 -5.46
CA GLY A 1 -6.47 -1.45 -4.40
C GLY A 1 -7.17 -0.94 -3.16
N ASP A 2 -6.87 -1.52 -2.00
CA ASP A 2 -7.51 -1.14 -0.73
C ASP A 2 -7.15 0.27 -0.27
N ALA A 3 -8.04 0.92 0.48
CA ALA A 3 -7.78 2.22 1.08
C ALA A 3 -6.78 2.11 2.25
N ASP A 4 -5.94 3.12 2.40
CA ASP A 4 -4.97 3.19 3.51
C ASP A 4 -5.38 4.22 4.57
N VAL A 5 -4.66 4.24 5.69
CA VAL A 5 -4.81 5.18 6.79
C VAL A 5 -4.43 6.59 6.30
N ALA A 6 -5.45 7.43 6.12
CA ALA A 6 -5.27 8.80 5.66
C ALA A 6 -4.64 9.71 6.73
N HIS A 7 -3.85 10.68 6.28
CA HIS A 7 -3.37 11.81 7.09
C HIS A 7 -3.89 13.15 6.54
N CYS A 8 -3.18 13.79 5.61
CA CYS A 8 -3.60 15.02 4.95
C CYS A 8 -4.55 14.80 3.78
N SER A 9 -4.47 13.65 3.10
CA SER A 9 -5.44 13.23 2.09
C SER A 9 -5.56 11.71 2.07
N GLY A 10 -6.67 11.19 1.55
CA GLY A 10 -6.85 9.76 1.32
C GLY A 10 -5.94 9.23 0.21
N MET A 11 -5.68 7.93 0.24
CA MET A 11 -4.93 7.19 -0.77
C MET A 11 -5.42 5.74 -0.83
N THR A 12 -5.13 5.05 -1.94
CA THR A 12 -5.37 3.60 -2.06
C THR A 12 -4.08 2.89 -2.50
N ARG A 13 -3.99 1.57 -2.32
CA ARG A 13 -2.89 0.76 -2.88
C ARG A 13 -2.96 0.81 -4.41
N ASP A 14 -1.88 1.24 -5.06
CA ASP A 14 -1.74 1.32 -6.51
C ASP A 14 -1.10 0.05 -7.09
N GLY A 15 -0.20 -0.58 -6.33
CA GLY A 15 0.35 -1.89 -6.64
C GLY A 15 -0.38 -3.05 -5.95
N GLY A 16 -0.25 -4.25 -6.55
CA GLY A 16 -0.74 -5.49 -5.97
C GLY A 16 -0.30 -6.71 -6.79
N SER A 17 -0.58 -7.89 -6.27
CA SER A 17 -0.37 -9.16 -6.96
C SER A 17 -1.24 -9.29 -8.21
N THR A 18 -0.71 -9.95 -9.24
CA THR A 18 -1.42 -10.23 -10.50
C THR A 18 -2.05 -11.64 -10.53
N ASP A 19 -1.81 -12.46 -9.50
CA ASP A 19 -2.25 -13.86 -9.43
C ASP A 19 -2.84 -14.27 -8.07
N VAL A 20 -2.69 -13.45 -7.02
CA VAL A 20 -3.33 -13.64 -5.72
C VAL A 20 -4.28 -12.49 -5.43
N PHE A 21 -5.55 -12.84 -5.22
CA PHE A 21 -6.64 -11.89 -5.08
C PHE A 21 -7.40 -12.09 -3.76
N VAL A 22 -7.80 -10.98 -3.14
CA VAL A 22 -8.78 -10.96 -2.05
C VAL A 22 -9.91 -10.03 -2.49
N ASN A 23 -11.16 -10.48 -2.37
CA ASN A 23 -12.34 -9.72 -2.83
C ASN A 23 -12.17 -9.19 -4.28
N ASN A 24 -11.66 -10.04 -5.18
CA ASN A 24 -11.40 -9.72 -6.58
C ASN A 24 -10.38 -8.59 -6.83
N THR A 25 -9.62 -8.19 -5.80
CA THR A 25 -8.56 -7.19 -5.89
C THR A 25 -7.21 -7.84 -5.64
N GLY A 26 -6.20 -7.53 -6.46
CA GLY A 26 -4.85 -8.04 -6.26
C GLY A 26 -4.30 -7.60 -4.91
N ILE A 27 -3.80 -8.53 -4.10
CA ILE A 27 -3.38 -8.21 -2.74
C ILE A 27 -2.11 -7.34 -2.76
N SER A 28 -2.10 -6.28 -1.95
CA SER A 28 -0.93 -5.41 -1.79
C SER A 28 0.21 -6.12 -1.05
N ARG A 29 1.45 -5.76 -1.36
CA ARG A 29 2.65 -6.38 -0.82
C ARG A 29 3.70 -5.33 -0.50
N GLN A 30 4.74 -5.74 0.20
CA GLN A 30 5.95 -4.94 0.36
C GLN A 30 6.43 -4.38 -0.99
N ASP A 31 6.90 -3.14 -0.96
CA ASP A 31 7.32 -2.34 -2.13
C ASP A 31 6.19 -1.94 -3.12
N ASP A 32 4.95 -2.41 -2.95
CA ASP A 32 3.83 -1.92 -3.75
C ASP A 32 3.44 -0.52 -3.25
N ASN A 33 3.39 0.46 -4.16
CA ASN A 33 3.09 1.87 -3.85
C ASN A 33 1.59 2.11 -3.57
N ASN A 34 1.31 3.20 -2.86
CA ASN A 34 0.02 3.87 -2.89
C ASN A 34 -0.14 4.84 -4.06
N THR A 35 -1.37 5.27 -4.30
CA THR A 35 -1.68 6.40 -5.19
C THR A 35 -1.08 7.68 -4.63
N SER A 36 -0.79 8.65 -5.51
CA SER A 36 -0.31 9.98 -5.11
C SER A 36 -1.24 10.63 -4.07
N HIS A 37 -0.65 11.18 -3.01
CA HIS A 37 -1.35 11.80 -1.88
C HIS A 37 -0.44 12.82 -1.15
N LEU A 38 -0.99 13.60 -0.22
CA LEU A 38 -0.30 14.74 0.41
C LEU A 38 0.45 14.37 1.68
N LEU A 39 1.76 14.59 1.77
CA LEU A 39 2.61 14.27 2.92
C LEU A 39 2.64 15.41 3.97
N PRO A 40 2.32 15.19 5.25
CA PRO A 40 2.60 16.18 6.30
C PRO A 40 4.11 16.53 6.40
N PRO A 41 4.49 17.75 6.81
CA PRO A 41 3.64 18.87 7.26
C PRO A 41 3.26 19.87 6.14
N VAL A 42 2.48 20.91 6.48
CA VAL A 42 2.11 22.03 5.58
C VAL A 42 3.38 22.64 4.94
N PRO A 43 3.42 22.86 3.61
CA PRO A 43 2.30 22.93 2.65
C PRO A 43 1.77 21.58 2.12
N CYS A 44 2.13 20.47 2.76
CA CYS A 44 1.71 19.11 2.44
C CYS A 44 2.03 18.73 0.97
N PRO A 45 3.32 18.56 0.61
CA PRO A 45 3.69 18.23 -0.77
C PRO A 45 3.10 16.90 -1.22
N SER A 46 2.89 16.77 -2.53
CA SER A 46 2.47 15.49 -3.13
C SER A 46 3.61 14.47 -3.11
N HIS A 47 3.28 13.22 -2.79
CA HIS A 47 4.17 12.07 -2.87
C HIS A 47 3.39 10.77 -3.12
N ALA A 48 4.12 9.68 -3.30
CA ALA A 48 3.62 8.31 -3.19
C ALA A 48 4.65 7.50 -2.39
N ALA A 49 4.21 6.49 -1.65
CA ALA A 49 5.06 5.67 -0.80
C ALA A 49 4.70 4.18 -0.89
N PRO A 50 5.69 3.28 -0.76
CA PRO A 50 5.47 1.84 -0.72
C PRO A 50 5.12 1.34 0.68
N ILE A 51 4.55 0.13 0.74
CA ILE A 51 4.58 -0.67 1.97
C ILE A 51 6.06 -0.97 2.30
N THR A 52 6.56 -0.38 3.39
CA THR A 52 7.97 -0.48 3.76
C THR A 52 8.32 -1.85 4.34
N THR A 53 7.41 -2.46 5.09
CA THR A 53 7.58 -3.79 5.66
C THR A 53 6.24 -4.52 5.66
N GLY A 54 6.12 -5.54 4.81
CA GLY A 54 4.96 -6.42 4.85
C GLY A 54 5.12 -7.51 5.91
N SER A 55 4.23 -8.50 5.87
CA SER A 55 4.33 -9.70 6.72
C SER A 55 5.67 -10.41 6.56
N THR A 56 6.24 -10.84 7.69
CA THR A 56 7.52 -11.59 7.75
C THR A 56 7.35 -13.10 7.66
N THR A 57 6.10 -13.59 7.59
CA THR A 57 5.77 -15.02 7.56
C THR A 57 4.80 -15.39 6.43
N VAL A 58 4.05 -14.42 5.89
CA VAL A 58 3.13 -14.62 4.77
C VAL A 58 3.65 -13.83 3.58
N PHE A 59 4.04 -14.55 2.54
CA PHE A 59 4.64 -13.97 1.34
C PHE A 59 3.73 -14.19 0.13
N ILE A 60 3.51 -13.12 -0.62
CA ILE A 60 2.79 -13.15 -1.89
C ILE A 60 3.77 -12.76 -2.98
N ASN A 61 3.95 -13.63 -3.99
CA ASN A 61 4.95 -13.46 -5.05
C ASN A 61 6.36 -13.13 -4.51
N GLY A 62 6.76 -13.77 -3.40
CA GLY A 62 8.07 -13.56 -2.77
C GLY A 62 8.23 -12.26 -1.98
N LYS A 63 7.17 -11.45 -1.85
CA LYS A 63 7.16 -10.20 -1.06
C LYS A 63 6.26 -10.33 0.15
N GLY A 64 6.57 -9.63 1.25
CA GLY A 64 5.73 -9.65 2.46
C GLY A 64 4.31 -9.16 2.15
N CYS A 65 3.28 -9.88 2.60
CA CYS A 65 1.88 -9.50 2.41
C CYS A 65 1.56 -8.18 3.13
N GLY A 66 0.92 -7.23 2.45
CA GLY A 66 0.44 -6.00 3.07
C GLY A 66 -0.72 -6.24 4.02
N ARG A 67 -0.76 -5.49 5.12
CA ARG A 67 -1.81 -5.53 6.15
C ARG A 67 -2.20 -4.11 6.57
N VAL A 68 -3.30 -4.00 7.29
CA VAL A 68 -3.70 -2.73 7.92
C VAL A 68 -2.61 -2.32 8.92
N GLY A 69 -2.04 -1.13 8.72
CA GLY A 69 -0.99 -0.55 9.57
C GLY A 69 0.45 -0.80 9.10
N ASP A 70 0.65 -1.52 7.99
CA ASP A 70 1.95 -1.61 7.28
C ASP A 70 2.15 -0.41 6.32
#